data_AF-A0A542Y4T7-F1
#
_entry.id   AF-A0A542Y4T7-F1
#
_cell.length_a   1.000
_cell.length_b   1.000
_cell.length_c   1.000
_cell.angle_alpha   90.00
_cell.angle_beta   90.00
_cell.angle_gamma   90.00
#
_symmetry.space_group_name_H-M   'P 1'
#
loop_
_entity.id
_entity.type
_entity.pdbx_description
1 polymer ?
#
loop_
_entity_poly.entity_id
_entity_poly.type
_entity_poly.pdbx_seq_one_letter_code
_entity_poly.pdbx_strand_id
1 'polypeptide(L)'
;MEPAIVEIVWDRMPAVPRASSRETVKIYPSKMGRTVSAAVAAWMRPLCPSRTEENSVYTFDSPENGSGRLTVTIQGAISRDRLTDQVHVLEIERVLGQVQPARLPDLPVWQYSLSLHARNPYAQVVIGLFAIACGCMPLYGIFVLRDMDAVSNVFFFILGATLVVTGAYYWAFRGLRRARWWHRARAAVKLRGEKMPEDLQVII
;
A
#
# COMPACT_ATOMS: atom_id res chain seq x y z
N MET A 1 -0.26 -21.75 7.85
CA MET A 1 0.14 -20.70 6.89
C MET A 1 1.36 -21.21 6.16
N GLU A 2 1.27 -21.38 4.84
CA GLU A 2 2.39 -21.88 4.06
C GLU A 2 3.40 -20.75 3.77
N PRO A 3 4.72 -21.03 3.85
CA PRO A 3 5.74 -20.05 3.51
C PRO A 3 5.81 -19.81 2.00
N ALA A 4 6.21 -18.60 1.62
CA ALA A 4 6.78 -18.39 0.29
C ALA A 4 8.24 -18.85 0.30
N ILE A 5 8.66 -19.47 -0.81
CA ILE A 5 10.05 -19.82 -1.05
C ILE A 5 10.57 -18.83 -2.07
N VAL A 6 11.57 -18.04 -1.69
CA VAL A 6 12.28 -17.13 -2.58
C VAL A 6 13.65 -17.73 -2.87
N GLU A 7 13.90 -18.03 -4.13
CA GLU A 7 15.22 -18.40 -4.62
C GLU A 7 15.89 -17.15 -5.17
N ILE A 8 17.08 -16.85 -4.67
CA ILE A 8 17.90 -15.72 -5.07
C ILE A 8 19.07 -16.27 -5.87
N VAL A 9 19.26 -15.75 -7.07
CA VAL A 9 20.44 -16.00 -7.91
C VAL A 9 21.17 -14.68 -8.01
N TRP A 10 22.33 -14.58 -7.36
CA TRP A 10 23.13 -13.36 -7.37
C TRP A 10 24.01 -13.34 -8.64
N ASP A 11 23.96 -12.25 -9.40
CA ASP A 11 24.84 -12.06 -10.56
C ASP A 11 26.08 -11.23 -10.20
N ARG A 12 25.93 -10.23 -9.32
CA ARG A 12 27.03 -9.46 -8.72
C ARG A 12 26.73 -9.14 -7.27
N MET A 13 27.60 -9.57 -6.37
CA MET A 13 27.60 -9.12 -4.98
C MET A 13 28.57 -7.95 -4.81
N PRO A 14 28.23 -6.92 -4.00
CA PRO A 14 29.10 -5.77 -3.78
C PRO A 14 30.41 -6.17 -3.10
N ALA A 15 30.43 -7.27 -2.33
CA ALA A 15 31.61 -7.80 -1.66
C ALA A 15 32.35 -8.92 -2.44
N VAL A 16 31.75 -9.50 -3.48
CA VAL A 16 32.33 -10.65 -4.21
C VAL A 16 32.08 -10.53 -5.71
N PRO A 17 33.08 -10.10 -6.51
CA PRO A 17 32.87 -9.66 -7.89
C PRO A 17 32.64 -10.76 -8.93
N ARG A 18 32.71 -12.06 -8.58
CA ARG A 18 32.63 -13.17 -9.57
C ARG A 18 31.94 -14.46 -9.13
N ALA A 19 31.28 -14.50 -7.98
CA ALA A 19 30.59 -15.71 -7.53
C ALA A 19 29.09 -15.60 -7.77
N SER A 20 28.56 -16.36 -8.72
CA SER A 20 27.12 -16.62 -8.79
C SER A 20 26.76 -17.52 -7.61
N SER A 21 26.09 -16.99 -6.60
CA SER A 21 25.60 -17.79 -5.48
C SER A 21 24.09 -17.96 -5.58
N ARG A 22 23.61 -19.12 -5.12
CA ARG A 22 22.19 -19.41 -4.99
C ARG A 22 21.85 -19.48 -3.51
N GLU A 23 20.85 -18.71 -3.11
CA GLU A 23 20.34 -18.69 -1.74
C GLU A 23 18.83 -18.93 -1.75
N THR A 24 18.35 -19.74 -0.82
CA THR A 24 16.91 -20.00 -0.68
C THR A 24 16.43 -19.45 0.64
N VAL A 25 15.53 -18.47 0.58
CA VAL A 25 14.95 -17.80 1.75
C VAL A 25 13.49 -18.20 1.88
N LYS A 26 13.11 -18.70 3.06
CA LYS A 26 11.71 -18.98 3.40
C LYS A 26 11.10 -17.78 4.10
N ILE A 27 10.08 -17.19 3.50
CA ILE A 27 9.42 -16.00 4.02
C ILE A 27 8.06 -16.37 4.59
N TYR A 28 7.87 -16.03 5.87
CA TYR A 28 6.61 -16.17 6.57
C TYR A 28 5.93 -14.80 6.73
N PRO A 29 4.59 -14.74 6.69
CA PRO A 29 3.88 -13.51 6.99
C PRO A 29 4.19 -13.05 8.41
N SER A 30 4.74 -11.85 8.54
CA SER A 30 5.28 -11.34 9.81
C SER A 30 4.21 -11.01 10.87
N LYS A 31 2.93 -10.94 10.48
CA LYS A 31 1.79 -10.57 11.33
C LYS A 31 0.52 -11.28 10.90
N MET A 32 -0.35 -11.59 11.87
CA MET A 32 -1.69 -12.12 11.62
C MET A 32 -2.47 -11.15 10.73
N GLY A 33 -2.94 -11.62 9.57
CA GLY A 33 -3.67 -10.84 8.58
C GLY A 33 -2.86 -10.39 7.35
N ARG A 34 -1.52 -10.43 7.38
CA ARG A 34 -0.70 -10.15 6.18
C ARG A 34 -0.72 -11.32 5.22
N THR A 35 -0.82 -11.02 3.92
CA THR A 35 -0.68 -12.01 2.86
C THR A 35 0.79 -12.39 2.66
N VAL A 36 1.02 -13.60 2.14
CA VAL A 36 2.37 -14.07 1.82
C VAL A 36 3.01 -13.19 0.74
N SER A 37 2.26 -12.75 -0.27
CA SER A 37 2.74 -11.84 -1.32
C SER A 37 3.31 -10.54 -0.74
N ALA A 38 2.62 -9.94 0.22
CA ALA A 38 3.06 -8.70 0.85
C ALA A 38 4.30 -8.87 1.72
N ALA A 39 4.41 -10.00 2.42
CA ALA A 39 5.60 -10.32 3.20
C ALA A 39 6.83 -10.43 2.28
N VAL A 40 6.68 -11.07 1.11
CA VAL A 40 7.73 -11.17 0.11
C VAL A 40 8.06 -9.79 -0.49
N ALA A 41 7.06 -9.00 -0.91
CA ALA A 41 7.28 -7.66 -1.45
C ALA A 41 7.97 -6.72 -0.46
N ALA A 42 7.62 -6.80 0.83
CA ALA A 42 8.27 -6.03 1.89
C ALA A 42 9.74 -6.43 2.08
N TRP A 43 10.04 -7.72 2.00
CA TRP A 43 11.41 -8.24 2.07
C TRP A 43 12.23 -7.89 0.82
N MET A 44 11.63 -7.93 -0.37
CA MET A 44 12.32 -7.58 -1.63
C MET A 44 12.59 -6.08 -1.75
N ARG A 45 11.79 -5.22 -1.11
CA ARG A 45 11.88 -3.75 -1.23
C ARG A 45 13.31 -3.17 -1.20
N PRO A 46 14.18 -3.48 -0.23
CA PRO A 46 15.56 -2.97 -0.20
C PRO A 46 16.43 -3.41 -1.41
N LEU A 47 16.10 -4.54 -2.03
CA LEU A 47 16.79 -5.03 -3.23
C LEU A 47 16.44 -4.22 -4.49
N CYS A 48 15.41 -3.38 -4.44
CA CYS A 48 14.89 -2.62 -5.58
C CYS A 48 14.53 -3.54 -6.78
N PRO A 49 13.54 -4.43 -6.59
CA PRO A 49 13.18 -5.41 -7.60
C PRO A 49 12.57 -4.73 -8.83
N SER A 50 12.85 -5.30 -10.00
CA SER A 50 12.26 -4.96 -11.29
C SER A 50 11.66 -6.19 -11.94
N ARG A 51 10.58 -6.02 -12.69
CA ARG A 51 9.84 -7.08 -13.34
C ARG A 51 10.59 -7.64 -14.53
N THR A 52 10.30 -8.91 -14.83
CA THR A 52 10.68 -9.55 -16.09
C THR A 52 9.43 -9.96 -16.87
N GLU A 53 9.60 -10.52 -18.07
CA GLU A 53 8.50 -11.07 -18.87
C GLU A 53 7.88 -12.33 -18.22
N GLU A 54 8.64 -13.01 -17.36
CA GLU A 54 8.20 -14.20 -16.65
C GLU A 54 7.54 -13.82 -15.30
N ASN A 55 6.31 -14.28 -15.09
CA ASN A 55 5.65 -14.17 -13.81
C ASN A 55 6.46 -14.90 -12.72
N SER A 56 6.44 -14.37 -11.49
CA SER A 56 7.22 -14.90 -10.36
C SER A 56 8.75 -14.77 -10.50
N VAL A 57 9.24 -14.10 -11.55
CA VAL A 57 10.67 -13.83 -11.74
C VAL A 57 10.90 -12.32 -11.77
N TYR A 58 11.86 -11.88 -10.97
CA TYR A 58 12.22 -10.48 -10.84
C TYR A 58 13.74 -10.33 -10.97
N THR A 59 14.19 -9.22 -11.54
CA THR A 59 15.59 -8.79 -11.42
C THR A 59 15.70 -7.83 -10.24
N PHE A 60 16.89 -7.62 -9.73
CA PHE A 60 17.11 -6.57 -8.74
C PHE A 60 18.45 -5.92 -8.98
N ASP A 61 18.53 -4.64 -8.66
CA ASP A 61 19.74 -3.85 -8.78
C ASP A 61 19.75 -2.80 -7.66
N SER A 62 20.54 -3.08 -6.64
CA SER A 62 20.67 -2.30 -5.42
C SER A 62 22.13 -1.91 -5.20
N PRO A 63 22.44 -0.62 -4.95
CA PRO A 63 23.81 -0.20 -4.66
C PRO A 63 24.41 -0.89 -3.44
N GLU A 64 23.56 -1.21 -2.45
CA GLU A 64 23.97 -1.78 -1.16
C GLU A 64 24.01 -3.31 -1.18
N ASN A 65 23.13 -3.96 -1.96
CA ASN A 65 22.99 -5.41 -1.95
C ASN A 65 23.56 -6.08 -3.21
N GLY A 66 23.78 -5.34 -4.30
CA GLY A 66 24.23 -5.88 -5.59
C GLY A 66 23.07 -6.12 -6.55
N SER A 67 23.35 -6.92 -7.58
CA SER A 67 22.39 -7.22 -8.66
C SER A 67 22.21 -8.71 -8.88
N GLY A 68 21.04 -9.11 -9.35
CA GLY A 68 20.76 -10.50 -9.68
C GLY A 68 19.30 -10.76 -10.06
N ARG A 69 18.90 -12.02 -9.91
CA ARG A 69 17.57 -12.53 -10.22
C ARG A 69 16.93 -13.18 -9.00
N LEU A 70 15.63 -12.98 -8.84
CA LEU A 70 14.79 -13.52 -7.79
C LEU A 70 13.71 -14.38 -8.44
N THR A 71 13.60 -15.63 -8.04
CA THR A 71 12.51 -16.54 -8.42
C THR A 71 11.66 -16.80 -7.19
N VAL A 72 10.39 -16.40 -7.24
CA VAL A 72 9.48 -16.49 -6.10
C VAL A 72 8.42 -17.57 -6.33
N THR A 73 8.44 -18.58 -5.47
CA THR A 73 7.45 -19.65 -5.44
C THR A 73 6.44 -19.39 -4.31
N ILE A 74 5.23 -19.00 -4.70
CA ILE A 74 4.07 -18.86 -3.81
C ILE A 74 2.98 -19.84 -4.24
N GLN A 75 2.29 -20.44 -3.26
CA GLN A 75 1.09 -21.22 -3.53
C GLN A 75 -0.12 -20.32 -3.85
N GLY A 76 -0.85 -20.67 -4.91
CA GLY A 76 -2.03 -19.97 -5.40
C GLY A 76 -1.75 -18.88 -6.45
N ALA A 77 -2.50 -18.90 -7.55
CA ALA A 77 -2.35 -17.97 -8.68
C ALA A 77 -2.59 -16.50 -8.27
N ILE A 78 -3.65 -16.24 -7.49
CA ILE A 78 -4.01 -14.90 -7.00
C ILE A 78 -2.86 -14.26 -6.21
N SER A 79 -2.12 -15.06 -5.43
CA SER A 79 -0.99 -14.56 -4.64
C SER A 79 0.21 -14.17 -5.51
N ARG A 80 0.40 -14.84 -6.66
CA ARG A 80 1.47 -14.54 -7.62
C ARG A 80 1.16 -13.29 -8.43
N ASP A 81 -0.08 -13.14 -8.87
CA ASP A 81 -0.52 -11.95 -9.61
C ASP A 81 -0.42 -10.70 -8.71
N ARG A 82 -0.87 -10.81 -7.45
CA ARG A 82 -0.69 -9.75 -6.45
C ARG A 82 0.76 -9.39 -6.18
N LEU A 83 1.65 -10.38 -6.12
CA LEU A 83 3.08 -10.10 -5.96
C LEU A 83 3.61 -9.30 -7.15
N THR A 84 3.21 -9.69 -8.37
CA THR A 84 3.62 -9.01 -9.61
C THR A 84 3.15 -7.55 -9.62
N ASP A 85 1.89 -7.30 -9.22
CA ASP A 85 1.35 -5.96 -9.07
C ASP A 85 2.09 -5.16 -7.98
N GLN A 86 2.40 -5.79 -6.85
CA GLN A 86 3.15 -5.15 -5.77
C GLN A 86 4.57 -4.76 -6.20
N VAL A 87 5.27 -5.61 -6.97
CA VAL A 87 6.58 -5.28 -7.53
C VAL A 87 6.46 -4.16 -8.56
N HIS A 88 5.42 -4.17 -9.41
CA HIS A 88 5.18 -3.07 -10.34
C HIS A 88 4.98 -1.74 -9.61
N VAL A 89 4.24 -1.73 -8.50
CA VAL A 89 4.09 -0.53 -7.66
C VAL A 89 5.43 -0.10 -7.05
N LEU A 90 6.29 -1.03 -6.64
CA LEU A 90 7.63 -0.71 -6.14
C LEU A 90 8.52 -0.07 -7.22
N GLU A 91 8.45 -0.53 -8.47
CA GLU A 91 9.13 0.11 -9.60
C GLU A 91 8.64 1.54 -9.80
N ILE A 92 7.31 1.74 -9.78
CA ILE A 92 6.71 3.07 -9.93
C ILE A 92 7.14 4.00 -8.78
N GLU A 93 7.18 3.53 -7.54
CA GLU A 93 7.69 4.30 -6.40
C GLU A 93 9.14 4.73 -6.61
N ARG A 94 9.99 3.84 -7.14
CA ARG A 94 11.39 4.12 -7.45
C ARG A 94 11.50 5.22 -8.51
N VAL A 95 10.70 5.13 -9.57
CA VAL A 95 10.68 6.11 -10.67
C VAL A 95 10.18 7.48 -10.21
N LEU A 96 9.17 7.50 -9.35
CA LEU A 96 8.61 8.75 -8.81
C LEU A 96 9.46 9.36 -7.69
N GLY A 97 10.41 8.62 -7.13
CA GLY A 97 11.16 9.01 -5.93
C GLY A 97 10.27 9.24 -4.70
N GLN A 98 9.03 8.72 -4.72
CA GLN A 98 8.02 8.96 -3.69
C GLN A 98 7.37 7.65 -3.29
N VAL A 99 7.48 7.33 -1.99
CA VAL A 99 6.79 6.20 -1.38
C VAL A 99 5.28 6.43 -1.42
N GLN A 100 4.51 5.39 -1.76
CA GLN A 100 3.07 5.44 -1.76
C GLN A 100 2.54 5.87 -0.37
N PRO A 101 1.85 7.02 -0.27
CA PRO A 101 1.27 7.47 0.99
C PRO A 101 0.07 6.59 1.34
N ALA A 102 -0.05 6.26 2.64
CA ALA A 102 -1.09 5.37 3.15
C ALA A 102 -1.10 3.99 2.46
N ARG A 103 0.08 3.39 2.27
CA ARG A 103 0.20 1.94 2.02
C ARG A 103 -0.75 1.23 2.97
N LEU A 104 -1.79 0.64 2.41
CA LEU A 104 -2.67 -0.17 3.24
C LEU A 104 -1.80 -1.29 3.82
N PRO A 105 -1.73 -1.47 5.15
CA PRO A 105 -1.36 -2.77 5.64
C PRO A 105 -2.38 -3.74 5.05
N ASP A 106 -1.91 -4.79 4.37
CA ASP A 106 -2.77 -5.74 3.68
C ASP A 106 -3.85 -6.22 4.64
N LEU A 107 -5.05 -5.70 4.40
CA LEU A 107 -6.22 -6.07 5.17
C LEU A 107 -6.51 -7.54 4.79
N PRO A 108 -6.84 -8.40 5.76
CA PRO A 108 -7.09 -9.81 5.50
C PRO A 108 -8.18 -9.99 4.42
N VAL A 109 -8.13 -11.11 3.68
CA VAL A 109 -8.96 -11.37 2.47
C VAL A 109 -10.45 -11.10 2.68
N TRP A 110 -10.99 -11.29 3.89
CA TRP A 110 -12.40 -11.02 4.22
C TRP A 110 -12.78 -9.52 4.22
N GLN A 111 -11.82 -8.61 4.23
CA GLN A 111 -12.03 -7.16 4.09
C GLN A 111 -11.93 -6.68 2.64
N TYR A 112 -12.10 -7.58 1.65
CA TYR A 112 -12.07 -7.26 0.22
C TYR A 112 -13.06 -6.15 -0.20
N SER A 113 -14.19 -6.01 0.50
CA SER A 113 -15.15 -4.92 0.25
C SER A 113 -14.61 -3.55 0.70
N LEU A 114 -13.86 -3.52 1.80
CA LEU A 114 -13.10 -2.36 2.25
C LEU A 114 -11.87 -2.11 1.37
N SER A 115 -11.28 -3.15 0.76
CA SER A 115 -10.13 -2.99 -0.15
C SER A 115 -10.54 -2.34 -1.47
N LEU A 116 -11.74 -2.60 -1.99
CA LEU A 116 -12.33 -1.87 -3.12
C LEU A 116 -12.48 -0.38 -2.82
N HIS A 117 -13.02 -0.04 -1.63
CA HIS A 117 -13.07 1.35 -1.14
C HIS A 117 -11.68 1.94 -0.90
N ALA A 118 -10.71 1.10 -0.53
CA ALA A 118 -9.36 1.55 -0.29
C ALA A 118 -8.52 1.65 -1.56
N ARG A 119 -8.87 1.01 -2.68
CA ARG A 119 -8.19 1.19 -3.98
C ARG A 119 -8.52 2.55 -4.59
N ASN A 120 -9.74 3.04 -4.36
CA ASN A 120 -10.17 4.33 -4.87
C ASN A 120 -9.79 5.49 -3.91
N PRO A 121 -8.85 6.39 -4.27
CA PRO A 121 -8.49 7.52 -3.42
C PRO A 121 -9.68 8.46 -3.15
N TYR A 122 -10.68 8.51 -4.05
CA TYR A 122 -11.87 9.34 -3.87
C TYR A 122 -12.80 8.81 -2.78
N ALA A 123 -12.92 7.50 -2.62
CA ALA A 123 -13.72 6.93 -1.53
C ALA A 123 -13.15 7.33 -0.15
N GLN A 124 -11.83 7.37 -0.02
CA GLN A 124 -11.17 7.85 1.22
C GLN A 124 -11.42 9.34 1.49
N VAL A 125 -11.45 10.16 0.43
CA VAL A 125 -11.82 11.58 0.50
C VAL A 125 -13.27 11.75 0.95
N VAL A 126 -14.20 10.99 0.37
CA VAL A 126 -15.64 11.06 0.71
C VAL A 126 -15.90 10.60 2.14
N ILE A 127 -15.28 9.50 2.59
CA ILE A 127 -15.40 9.01 3.97
C ILE A 127 -14.87 10.06 4.96
N GLY A 128 -13.73 10.68 4.65
CA GLY A 128 -13.17 11.75 5.48
C GLY A 128 -14.09 12.97 5.58
N LEU A 129 -14.67 13.41 4.46
CA LEU A 129 -15.64 14.51 4.43
C LEU A 129 -16.92 14.19 5.20
N PHE A 130 -17.43 12.96 5.07
CA PHE A 130 -18.61 12.50 5.80
C PHE A 130 -18.36 12.50 7.32
N ALA A 131 -17.21 11.99 7.76
CA ALA A 131 -16.84 12.01 9.18
C ALA A 131 -16.71 13.45 9.73
N ILE A 132 -16.14 14.38 8.95
CA ILE A 132 -16.10 15.80 9.31
C ILE A 132 -17.53 16.36 9.45
N ALA A 133 -18.40 16.12 8.47
CA ALA A 133 -19.78 16.59 8.50
C ALA A 133 -20.54 16.06 9.73
N CYS A 134 -20.41 14.77 10.04
CA CYS A 134 -20.99 14.15 11.23
C CYS A 134 -20.40 14.70 12.53
N GLY A 135 -19.11 15.06 12.56
CA GLY A 135 -18.47 15.69 13.73
C GLY A 135 -18.86 17.17 13.93
N CYS A 136 -19.18 17.87 12.84
CA CYS A 136 -19.64 19.27 12.89
C CYS A 136 -21.07 19.40 13.41
N MET A 137 -21.94 18.41 13.18
CA MET A 137 -23.33 18.38 13.70
C MET A 137 -23.42 18.57 15.23
N PRO A 138 -22.75 17.77 16.08
CA PRO A 138 -22.78 17.95 17.52
C PRO A 138 -22.10 19.24 17.98
N LEU A 139 -21.05 19.69 17.28
CA LEU A 139 -20.42 20.99 17.57
C LEU A 139 -21.38 22.15 17.29
N TYR A 140 -22.11 22.11 16.17
CA TYR A 140 -23.14 23.09 15.85
C TYR A 140 -24.25 23.11 16.90
N GLY A 141 -24.68 21.95 17.39
CA GLY A 141 -25.67 21.85 18.48
C GLY A 141 -25.22 22.56 19.76
N ILE A 142 -23.94 22.44 20.14
CA ILE A 142 -23.38 23.13 21.31
C ILE A 142 -23.38 24.66 21.14
N PHE A 143 -23.00 25.16 19.95
CA PHE A 143 -22.88 26.60 19.72
C PHE A 143 -24.20 27.31 19.42
N VAL A 144 -25.18 26.62 18.85
CA VAL A 144 -26.42 27.24 18.32
C VAL A 144 -27.67 26.91 19.13
N LEU A 145 -27.81 25.67 19.62
CA LEU A 145 -29.06 25.26 20.28
C LEU A 145 -29.06 25.57 21.79
N ARG A 146 -27.91 25.78 22.44
CA ARG A 146 -27.71 26.26 23.84
C ARG A 146 -28.51 25.61 24.98
N ASP A 147 -29.34 24.61 24.70
CA ASP A 147 -30.27 23.96 25.63
C ASP A 147 -29.70 22.68 26.28
N MET A 148 -28.38 22.48 26.25
CA MET A 148 -27.76 21.24 26.75
C MET A 148 -27.03 21.43 28.07
N ASP A 149 -27.18 20.46 28.97
CA ASP A 149 -26.46 20.40 30.24
C ASP A 149 -24.93 20.35 30.02
N ALA A 150 -24.18 20.85 31.02
CA ALA A 150 -22.71 20.94 30.96
C ALA A 150 -22.03 19.58 30.67
N VAL A 151 -22.55 18.48 31.20
CA VAL A 151 -22.04 17.13 30.96
C VAL A 151 -22.23 16.70 29.50
N SER A 152 -23.42 16.95 28.94
CA SER A 152 -23.71 16.65 27.53
C SER A 152 -22.86 17.51 26.59
N ASN A 153 -22.66 18.78 26.91
CA ASN A 153 -21.78 19.67 26.13
C ASN A 153 -20.34 19.15 26.05
N VAL A 154 -19.76 18.70 27.16
CA VAL A 154 -18.40 18.13 27.18
C VAL A 154 -18.33 16.86 26.34
N PHE A 155 -19.31 15.96 26.47
CA PHE A 155 -19.34 14.71 25.71
C PHE A 155 -19.46 14.96 24.20
N PHE A 156 -20.43 15.77 23.77
CA PHE A 156 -20.63 16.09 22.35
C PHE A 156 -19.46 16.88 21.76
N PHE A 157 -18.77 17.69 22.56
CA PHE A 157 -17.56 18.38 22.15
C PHE A 157 -16.43 17.39 21.87
N ILE A 158 -16.16 16.47 22.82
CA ILE A 158 -15.14 15.43 22.64
C ILE A 158 -15.47 14.55 21.44
N LEU A 159 -16.72 14.10 21.31
CA LEU A 159 -17.15 13.27 20.18
C LEU A 159 -17.00 14.00 18.84
N GLY A 160 -17.49 15.24 18.75
CA GLY A 160 -17.40 16.07 17.56
C GLY A 160 -15.96 16.39 17.17
N ALA A 161 -15.13 16.80 18.13
CA ALA A 161 -13.71 17.07 17.92
C ALA A 161 -12.97 15.81 17.45
N THR A 162 -13.24 14.65 18.06
CA THR A 162 -12.61 13.38 17.67
C THR A 162 -13.00 12.99 16.25
N LEU A 163 -14.28 13.12 15.87
CA LEU A 163 -14.76 12.87 14.51
C LEU A 163 -14.15 13.82 13.48
N VAL A 164 -14.04 15.11 13.79
CA VAL A 164 -13.42 16.10 12.89
C VAL A 164 -11.92 15.84 12.73
N VAL A 165 -11.19 15.59 13.82
CA VAL A 165 -9.75 15.28 13.77
C VAL A 165 -9.51 13.99 12.99
N THR A 166 -10.31 12.95 13.25
CA THR A 166 -10.23 11.68 12.54
C THR A 166 -10.55 11.88 11.06
N GLY A 167 -11.66 12.55 10.74
CA GLY A 167 -12.07 12.83 9.36
C GLY A 167 -11.04 13.67 8.60
N ALA A 168 -10.45 14.70 9.22
CA ALA A 168 -9.37 15.50 8.64
C ALA A 168 -8.11 14.66 8.38
N TYR A 169 -7.76 13.74 9.26
CA TYR A 169 -6.66 12.80 9.05
C TYR A 169 -6.91 11.89 7.83
N TYR A 170 -8.09 11.27 7.75
CA TYR A 170 -8.45 10.43 6.60
C TYR A 170 -8.53 11.22 5.29
N TRP A 171 -9.08 12.45 5.32
CA TRP A 171 -9.22 13.30 4.15
C TRP A 171 -7.85 13.82 3.65
N ALA A 172 -7.06 14.45 4.51
CA ALA A 172 -5.82 15.13 4.12
C ALA A 172 -4.65 14.16 3.92
N PHE A 173 -4.42 13.23 4.85
CA PHE A 173 -3.26 12.34 4.81
C PHE A 173 -3.51 11.09 3.98
N ARG A 174 -4.69 10.48 4.06
CA ARG A 174 -5.00 9.26 3.30
C ARG A 174 -5.63 9.55 1.94
N GLY A 175 -6.56 10.49 1.84
CA GLY A 175 -7.24 10.84 0.59
C GLY A 175 -6.39 11.69 -0.34
N LEU A 176 -6.10 12.94 0.05
CA LEU A 176 -5.53 13.94 -0.86
C LEU A 176 -4.09 13.64 -1.30
N ARG A 177 -3.22 13.27 -0.35
CA ARG A 177 -1.83 12.88 -0.67
C ARG A 177 -1.78 11.66 -1.58
N ARG A 178 -2.65 10.68 -1.32
CA ARG A 178 -2.76 9.48 -2.15
C ARG A 178 -3.35 9.76 -3.51
N ALA A 179 -4.35 10.62 -3.63
CA ALA A 179 -4.88 11.04 -4.92
C ALA A 179 -3.79 11.71 -5.79
N ARG A 180 -2.98 12.60 -5.20
CA ARG A 180 -1.86 13.23 -5.90
C ARG A 180 -0.81 12.23 -6.35
N TRP A 181 -0.39 11.31 -5.47
CA TRP A 181 0.54 10.25 -5.83
C TRP A 181 -0.04 9.33 -6.90
N TRP A 182 -1.30 8.96 -6.77
CA TRP A 182 -2.02 8.10 -7.70
C TRP A 182 -2.06 8.73 -9.10
N HIS A 183 -2.43 10.01 -9.22
CA HIS A 183 -2.39 10.72 -10.51
C HIS A 183 -0.99 10.72 -11.13
N ARG A 184 0.07 10.96 -10.35
CA ARG A 184 1.46 10.91 -10.83
C ARG A 184 1.88 9.52 -11.26
N ALA A 185 1.54 8.49 -10.49
CA ALA A 185 1.80 7.08 -10.82
C ALA A 185 1.10 6.66 -12.11
N ARG A 186 -0.17 7.05 -12.28
CA ARG A 186 -0.91 6.81 -13.52
C ARG A 186 -0.26 7.50 -14.72
N ALA A 187 0.18 8.75 -14.56
CA ALA A 187 0.86 9.47 -15.62
C ALA A 187 2.19 8.80 -16.00
N ALA A 188 2.99 8.37 -15.01
CA ALA A 188 4.25 7.67 -15.25
C ALA A 188 4.06 6.34 -16.01
N VAL A 189 3.07 5.53 -15.64
CA VAL A 189 2.76 4.26 -16.33
C VAL A 189 2.27 4.52 -17.77
N LYS A 190 1.40 5.53 -17.96
CA LYS A 190 0.93 5.91 -19.30
C LYS A 190 2.06 6.37 -20.22
N LEU A 191 3.02 7.13 -19.69
CA LEU A 191 4.19 7.59 -20.46
C LEU A 191 5.08 6.42 -20.90
N ARG A 192 5.11 5.32 -20.15
CA ARG A 192 5.86 4.10 -20.49
C ARG A 192 5.12 3.16 -21.44
N GLY A 193 3.81 3.37 -21.67
CA GLY A 193 2.98 2.48 -22.48
C GLY A 193 2.73 1.10 -21.85
N GLU A 194 2.98 0.96 -20.55
CA GLU A 194 2.87 -0.32 -19.84
C GLU A 194 1.43 -0.60 -19.36
N LYS A 195 1.12 -1.89 -19.13
CA LYS A 195 -0.18 -2.30 -18.60
C LYS A 195 -0.38 -1.76 -17.18
N MET A 196 -1.51 -1.08 -16.96
CA MET A 196 -1.87 -0.49 -15.67
C MET A 196 -2.01 -1.56 -14.57
N PRO A 197 -1.28 -1.47 -13.43
CA PRO A 197 -1.47 -2.41 -12.33
C PRO A 197 -2.84 -2.23 -11.71
N GLU A 198 -3.44 -3.30 -11.18
CA GLU A 198 -4.82 -3.28 -10.66
C GLU A 198 -5.04 -2.23 -9.58
N ASP A 199 -4.04 -1.99 -8.73
CA ASP A 199 -4.12 -1.01 -7.65
C ASP A 199 -4.15 0.46 -8.15
N LEU A 200 -3.81 0.70 -9.42
CA LEU A 200 -3.90 2.01 -10.08
C LEU A 200 -5.10 2.13 -11.03
N GLN A 201 -5.86 1.06 -11.24
CA GLN A 201 -7.06 1.07 -12.09
C GLN A 201 -8.22 1.76 -11.38
N VAL A 202 -9.05 2.45 -12.15
CA VAL A 202 -10.35 2.93 -11.66
C VAL A 202 -11.32 1.79 -11.84
N ILE A 203 -11.72 1.16 -10.74
CA ILE A 203 -12.86 0.25 -10.75
C ILE A 203 -14.09 1.16 -10.68
N ILE A 204 -14.78 1.29 -11.81
CA ILE A 204 -16.10 1.91 -11.93
C ILE A 204 -17.14 0.84 -11.59
#